data_AF-A0A6B2FYB3-F1
#
_entry.id   AF-A0A6B2FYB3-F1
#
_cell.length_a   1.000
_cell.length_b   1.000
_cell.length_c   1.000
_cell.angle_alpha   90.00
_cell.angle_beta   90.00
_cell.angle_gamma   90.00
#
_symmetry.space_group_name_H-M   'P 1'
#
loop_
_entity.id
_entity.type
_entity.pdbx_description
1 polymer ?
#
loop_
_entity_poly.entity_id
_entity_poly.type
_entity_poly.pdbx_seq_one_letter_code
_entity_poly.pdbx_strand_id
1 'polypeptide(L)'
;AHEANSVEIFLMNGRSYFLCMENYHCVAALVNLLPPTGVGKDYGLPSIRDVSFFSASTMFEQSSIPKNWSKGLVSNFEYLMFLNTISGRSYNDISQYPIFPWVLSNYESDEIDLNDDKNYRDLSKPVCIIKDARCRYFKEKYENRSKNIAPYFYQKYCSNPDYVTDYLIRLEPFGLIRVHLDSVNFSDFSLVFDSISRMWDNIALHGDDNRVHRNVL
;
A
#
# COMPACT_ATOMS: atom_id res chain seq x y z
N ALA A 1 -13.00 -9.98 -8.95
CA ALA A 1 -13.05 -9.43 -7.57
C ALA A 1 -11.66 -9.61 -6.96
N HIS A 2 -11.43 -9.42 -5.65
CA HIS A 2 -10.23 -10.03 -5.06
C HIS A 2 -10.44 -11.55 -5.05
N GLU A 3 -9.58 -12.28 -5.74
CA GLU A 3 -9.68 -13.72 -5.92
C GLU A 3 -8.44 -14.39 -5.33
N ALA A 4 -8.63 -15.47 -4.59
CA ALA A 4 -7.55 -16.28 -4.02
C ALA A 4 -6.97 -17.22 -5.10
N ASN A 5 -6.58 -16.68 -6.25
CA ASN A 5 -6.09 -17.44 -7.40
C ASN A 5 -4.65 -17.09 -7.80
N SER A 6 -3.92 -16.38 -6.93
CA SER A 6 -2.51 -16.04 -7.13
C SER A 6 -1.58 -16.61 -6.06
N VAL A 7 -0.29 -16.70 -6.39
CA VAL A 7 0.80 -17.05 -5.47
C VAL A 7 2.07 -16.29 -5.84
N GLU A 8 2.85 -15.86 -4.84
CA GLU A 8 4.18 -15.28 -5.05
C GLU A 8 5.27 -16.23 -4.54
N ILE A 9 6.28 -16.47 -5.37
CA ILE A 9 7.41 -17.35 -5.06
C ILE A 9 8.67 -16.50 -4.94
N PHE A 10 9.28 -16.49 -3.75
CA PHE A 10 10.53 -15.78 -3.46
C PHE A 10 11.73 -16.71 -3.59
N LEU A 11 12.79 -16.25 -4.25
CA LEU A 11 14.03 -17.00 -4.47
C LEU A 11 15.17 -16.50 -3.57
N MET A 12 16.14 -17.38 -3.30
CA MET A 12 17.33 -17.10 -2.49
C MET A 12 18.23 -15.97 -3.04
N ASN A 13 18.03 -15.55 -4.29
CA ASN A 13 18.73 -14.42 -4.92
C ASN A 13 17.97 -13.09 -4.80
N GLY A 14 16.91 -13.02 -3.99
CA GLY A 14 16.10 -11.82 -3.77
C GLY A 14 15.07 -11.50 -4.87
N ARG A 15 14.99 -12.31 -5.94
CA ARG A 15 13.91 -12.18 -6.94
C ARG A 15 12.64 -12.84 -6.46
N SER A 16 11.49 -12.33 -6.87
CA SER A 16 10.20 -12.99 -6.70
C SER A 16 9.43 -13.06 -8.01
N TYR A 17 8.51 -14.02 -8.10
CA TYR A 17 7.63 -14.25 -9.23
C TYR A 17 6.19 -14.36 -8.75
N PHE A 18 5.34 -13.44 -9.21
CA PHE A 18 3.90 -13.44 -8.93
C PHE A 18 3.16 -14.16 -10.06
N LEU A 19 2.35 -15.16 -9.72
CA LEU A 19 1.64 -16.01 -10.67
C LEU A 19 0.14 -15.94 -10.39
N CYS A 20 -0.63 -15.36 -11.32
CA CYS A 20 -2.09 -15.52 -11.35
C CYS A 20 -2.45 -16.81 -12.10
N MET A 21 -3.38 -17.58 -11.55
CA MET A 21 -3.93 -18.78 -12.16
C MET A 21 -5.46 -18.69 -12.25
N GLU A 22 -6.07 -19.66 -12.92
CA GLU A 22 -7.52 -19.67 -13.17
C GLU A 22 -8.34 -19.69 -11.86
N ASN A 23 -7.89 -20.45 -10.86
CA ASN A 23 -8.60 -20.63 -9.60
C ASN A 23 -7.67 -21.11 -8.46
N TYR A 24 -8.22 -21.13 -7.23
CA TYR A 24 -7.50 -21.58 -6.02
C TYR A 24 -7.04 -23.05 -6.08
N HIS A 25 -7.72 -23.94 -6.80
CA HIS A 25 -7.28 -25.34 -6.91
C HIS A 25 -5.96 -25.46 -7.69
N CYS A 26 -5.76 -24.62 -8.71
CA CYS A 26 -4.47 -24.51 -9.41
C CYS A 26 -3.37 -23.98 -8.47
N VAL A 27 -3.67 -22.98 -7.63
CA VAL A 27 -2.75 -22.49 -6.57
C VAL A 27 -2.37 -23.62 -5.63
N ALA A 28 -3.35 -24.34 -5.07
CA ALA A 28 -3.09 -25.45 -4.16
C ALA A 28 -2.31 -26.59 -4.81
N ALA A 29 -2.59 -26.94 -6.07
CA ALA A 29 -1.83 -27.94 -6.81
C ALA A 29 -0.36 -27.52 -7.00
N LEU A 30 -0.11 -26.28 -7.41
CA LEU A 30 1.26 -25.75 -7.56
C LEU A 30 2.00 -25.71 -6.22
N VAL A 31 1.39 -25.14 -5.18
CA VAL A 31 1.99 -25.04 -3.84
C VAL A 31 2.31 -26.44 -3.27
N ASN A 32 1.54 -27.47 -3.60
CA ASN A 32 1.84 -28.86 -3.20
C ASN A 32 3.03 -29.48 -3.94
N LEU A 33 3.36 -29.01 -5.15
CA LEU A 33 4.53 -29.46 -5.93
C LEU A 33 5.84 -28.75 -5.55
N LEU A 34 5.76 -27.54 -4.98
CA LEU A 34 6.93 -26.77 -4.54
C LEU A 34 7.63 -27.39 -3.30
N PRO A 35 8.87 -27.01 -2.98
CA PRO A 35 9.48 -27.31 -1.68
C PRO A 35 8.62 -26.79 -0.51
N PRO A 36 8.55 -27.49 0.63
CA PRO A 36 7.63 -27.16 1.74
C PRO A 36 8.18 -26.03 2.64
N THR A 37 8.58 -24.89 2.06
CA THR A 37 9.28 -23.80 2.77
C THR A 37 8.37 -22.84 3.55
N GLY A 38 7.04 -22.96 3.42
CA GLY A 38 6.11 -22.00 4.01
C GLY A 38 6.29 -20.60 3.42
N VAL A 39 6.25 -19.58 4.28
CA VAL A 39 6.53 -18.17 3.94
C VAL A 39 7.99 -17.76 4.23
N GLY A 40 8.90 -18.73 4.34
CA GLY A 40 10.28 -18.50 4.77
C GLY A 40 10.45 -18.51 6.29
N LYS A 41 11.63 -18.09 6.75
CA LYS A 41 12.05 -18.15 8.16
C LYS A 41 11.93 -16.80 8.88
N ASP A 42 12.02 -15.70 8.13
CA ASP A 42 12.28 -14.37 8.68
C ASP A 42 11.05 -13.77 9.38
N TYR A 43 9.85 -14.29 9.09
CA TYR A 43 8.60 -13.91 9.77
C TYR A 43 8.35 -14.69 11.08
N GLY A 44 9.29 -15.50 11.55
CA GLY A 44 9.17 -16.24 12.81
C GLY A 44 7.95 -17.17 12.84
N LEU A 45 7.63 -17.76 11.70
CA LEU A 45 6.62 -18.79 11.48
C LEU A 45 7.32 -20.12 11.12
N PRO A 46 6.67 -21.29 11.33
CA PRO A 46 7.26 -22.56 10.92
C PRO A 46 7.46 -22.64 9.39
N SER A 47 8.66 -23.04 8.95
CA SER A 47 8.95 -23.27 7.52
C SER A 47 8.40 -24.63 7.07
N ILE A 48 7.06 -24.74 6.99
CA ILE A 48 6.31 -25.91 6.51
C ILE A 48 5.27 -25.48 5.47
N ARG A 49 4.88 -26.40 4.58
CA ARG A 49 3.95 -26.12 3.46
C ARG A 49 2.64 -25.47 3.92
N ASP A 50 2.05 -25.93 5.01
CA ASP A 50 0.72 -25.50 5.47
C ASP A 50 0.65 -23.99 5.74
N VAL A 51 1.78 -23.38 6.14
CA VAL A 51 1.86 -21.93 6.39
C VAL A 51 1.67 -21.13 5.09
N SER A 52 2.02 -21.68 3.92
CA SER A 52 1.72 -21.05 2.62
C SER A 52 0.22 -20.94 2.31
N PHE A 53 -0.63 -21.63 3.07
CA PHE A 53 -2.11 -21.59 2.95
C PHE A 53 -2.79 -20.80 4.08
N PHE A 54 -2.03 -20.20 5.01
CA PHE A 54 -2.62 -19.42 6.09
C PHE A 54 -3.23 -18.11 5.57
N SER A 55 -4.28 -17.63 6.23
CA SER A 55 -4.77 -16.27 6.00
C SER A 55 -3.81 -15.24 6.60
N ALA A 56 -3.91 -14.00 6.13
CA ALA A 56 -3.19 -12.85 6.71
C ALA A 56 -3.35 -12.74 8.24
N SER A 57 -4.56 -13.00 8.76
CA SER A 57 -4.84 -12.95 10.20
C SER A 57 -4.14 -14.08 10.95
N THR A 58 -4.18 -15.32 10.43
CA THR A 58 -3.49 -16.46 11.04
C THR A 58 -1.97 -16.30 11.01
N MET A 59 -1.41 -15.75 9.92
CA MET A 59 0.02 -15.39 9.87
C MET A 59 0.38 -14.32 10.91
N PHE A 60 -0.46 -13.29 11.06
CA PHE A 60 -0.25 -12.22 12.05
C PHE A 60 -0.28 -12.76 13.49
N GLU A 61 -1.28 -13.58 13.82
CA GLU A 61 -1.49 -14.14 15.16
C GLU A 61 -0.40 -15.12 15.58
N GLN A 62 0.12 -15.93 14.65
CA GLN A 62 1.13 -16.95 14.94
C GLN A 62 2.58 -16.45 14.79
N SER A 63 2.80 -15.32 14.12
CA SER A 63 4.14 -14.74 13.96
C SER A 63 4.68 -14.16 15.27
N SER A 64 5.99 -14.33 15.49
CA SER A 64 6.68 -13.60 16.58
C SER A 64 6.94 -12.12 16.27
N ILE A 65 6.77 -11.66 15.02
CA ILE A 65 7.13 -10.31 14.57
C ILE A 65 6.40 -9.20 15.35
N PRO A 66 5.06 -9.22 15.58
CA PRO A 66 4.39 -8.18 16.36
C PRO A 66 4.91 -8.05 17.81
N LYS A 67 5.30 -9.19 18.40
CA LYS A 67 5.87 -9.27 19.76
C LYS A 67 7.34 -8.81 19.81
N ASN A 68 8.08 -8.96 18.72
CA ASN A 68 9.46 -8.50 18.60
C ASN A 68 9.51 -6.99 18.31
N TRP A 69 8.62 -6.49 17.44
CA TRP A 69 8.43 -5.07 17.17
C TRP A 69 8.07 -4.27 18.44
N SER A 70 7.07 -4.74 19.21
CA SER A 70 6.69 -4.10 20.49
C SER A 70 7.78 -4.12 21.58
N LYS A 71 8.87 -4.88 21.38
CA LYS A 71 10.07 -4.89 22.22
C LYS A 71 11.24 -4.08 21.63
N GLY A 72 11.07 -3.45 20.47
CA GLY A 72 12.16 -2.77 19.74
C GLY A 72 13.19 -3.71 19.10
N LEU A 73 12.88 -5.01 18.96
CA LEU A 73 13.76 -6.00 18.31
C LEU A 73 13.58 -6.05 16.78
N VAL A 74 12.53 -5.39 16.27
CA VAL A 74 12.21 -5.24 14.84
C VAL A 74 11.86 -3.77 14.63
N SER A 75 12.40 -3.14 13.59
CA SER A 75 12.15 -1.73 13.29
C SER A 75 10.73 -1.49 12.79
N ASN A 76 10.27 -0.23 12.84
CA ASN A 76 8.99 0.17 12.24
C ASN A 76 8.93 -0.16 10.74
N PHE A 77 10.05 -0.04 10.01
CA PHE A 77 10.10 -0.34 8.58
C PHE A 77 9.90 -1.84 8.31
N GLU A 78 10.66 -2.70 9.01
CA GLU A 78 10.52 -4.16 8.88
C GLU A 78 9.14 -4.65 9.32
N TYR A 79 8.58 -4.07 10.37
CA TYR A 79 7.23 -4.39 10.83
C TYR A 79 6.15 -4.00 9.79
N LEU A 80 6.26 -2.80 9.20
CA LEU A 80 5.38 -2.39 8.11
C LEU A 80 5.57 -3.25 6.85
N MET A 81 6.80 -3.66 6.51
CA MET A 81 7.04 -4.60 5.41
C MET A 81 6.37 -5.95 5.68
N PHE A 82 6.50 -6.52 6.89
CA PHE A 82 5.81 -7.74 7.29
C PHE A 82 4.28 -7.62 7.12
N LEU A 83 3.68 -6.54 7.63
CA LEU A 83 2.24 -6.29 7.50
C LEU A 83 1.81 -6.17 6.03
N ASN A 84 2.61 -5.49 5.20
CA ASN A 84 2.36 -5.41 3.76
C ASN A 84 2.38 -6.81 3.11
N THR A 85 3.46 -7.58 3.31
CA THR A 85 3.61 -8.91 2.70
C THR A 85 2.50 -9.88 3.11
N ILE A 86 2.18 -10.00 4.41
CA ILE A 86 1.10 -10.93 4.84
C ILE A 86 -0.29 -10.47 4.37
N SER A 87 -0.47 -9.17 4.08
CA SER A 87 -1.72 -8.64 3.50
C SER A 87 -1.85 -8.89 1.98
N GLY A 88 -0.89 -9.60 1.38
CA GLY A 88 -0.88 -9.92 -0.06
C GLY A 88 -0.29 -8.82 -0.94
N ARG A 89 0.40 -7.83 -0.38
CA ARG A 89 1.01 -6.74 -1.14
C ARG A 89 2.34 -7.14 -1.74
N SER A 90 2.56 -6.77 -2.99
CA SER A 90 3.69 -7.21 -3.81
C SER A 90 4.26 -6.07 -4.63
N TYR A 91 5.57 -6.15 -4.90
CA TYR A 91 6.22 -5.28 -5.88
C TYR A 91 5.93 -5.69 -7.34
N ASN A 92 5.46 -6.93 -7.56
CA ASN A 92 5.12 -7.45 -8.88
C ASN A 92 3.71 -7.05 -9.35
N ASP A 93 2.84 -6.57 -8.46
CA ASP A 93 1.52 -6.04 -8.80
C ASP A 93 1.41 -4.59 -8.31
N ILE A 94 1.53 -3.64 -9.25
CA ILE A 94 1.43 -2.20 -8.99
C ILE A 94 0.04 -1.78 -8.46
N SER A 95 -1.00 -2.57 -8.64
CA SER A 95 -2.31 -2.29 -8.01
C SER A 95 -2.31 -2.62 -6.51
N GLN A 96 -1.51 -3.60 -6.10
CA GLN A 96 -1.38 -4.10 -4.72
C GLN A 96 -0.01 -3.77 -4.11
N TYR A 97 0.59 -2.65 -4.50
CA TYR A 97 1.90 -2.21 -4.00
C TYR A 97 1.93 -2.02 -2.46
N PRO A 98 3.12 -2.14 -1.82
CA PRO A 98 3.27 -1.85 -0.39
C PRO A 98 2.90 -0.41 -0.01
N ILE A 99 2.19 -0.27 1.11
CA ILE A 99 1.77 1.01 1.70
C ILE A 99 2.67 1.37 2.87
N PHE A 100 3.11 2.63 2.89
CA PHE A 100 3.71 3.27 4.06
C PHE A 100 2.90 4.52 4.43
N PRO A 101 2.78 4.85 5.73
CA PRO A 101 2.15 6.09 6.15
C PRO A 101 3.05 7.28 5.82
N TRP A 102 2.46 8.41 5.43
CA TRP A 102 3.11 9.71 5.63
C TRP A 102 3.41 9.88 7.12
N VAL A 103 4.64 10.28 7.47
CA VAL A 103 5.09 10.42 8.87
C VAL A 103 5.29 11.88 9.24
N LEU A 104 5.97 12.66 8.39
CA LEU A 104 6.18 14.08 8.61
C LEU A 104 5.00 14.91 8.04
N SER A 105 4.85 16.13 8.55
CA SER A 105 3.79 17.08 8.20
C SER A 105 4.31 18.45 7.75
N ASN A 106 5.61 18.70 7.92
CA ASN A 106 6.29 19.94 7.57
C ASN A 106 7.28 19.67 6.42
N TYR A 107 7.07 20.38 5.30
CA TYR A 107 7.88 20.29 4.08
C TYR A 107 8.27 21.67 3.53
N GLU A 108 8.00 22.74 4.29
CA GLU A 108 8.28 24.13 3.91
C GLU A 108 9.49 24.72 4.64
N SER A 109 9.90 24.12 5.76
CA SER A 109 11.03 24.61 6.59
C SER A 109 12.38 24.12 6.05
N ASP A 110 13.38 25.00 6.05
CA ASP A 110 14.77 24.67 5.66
C ASP A 110 15.41 23.62 6.59
N GLU A 111 15.04 23.63 7.86
CA GLU A 111 15.46 22.66 8.89
C GLU A 111 14.23 22.04 9.57
N ILE A 112 14.36 20.79 10.04
CA ILE A 112 13.30 20.05 10.72
C ILE A 112 13.79 19.51 12.07
N ASP A 113 13.19 20.00 13.16
CA ASP A 113 13.44 19.44 14.49
C ASP A 113 12.61 18.17 14.69
N LEU A 114 13.30 17.04 14.75
CA LEU A 114 12.70 15.72 14.99
C LEU A 114 12.23 15.53 16.45
N ASN A 115 12.41 16.52 17.32
CA ASN A 115 11.88 16.53 18.70
C ASN A 115 10.61 17.38 18.84
N ASP A 116 10.20 18.16 17.83
CA ASP A 116 8.91 18.89 17.84
C ASP A 116 7.81 18.00 17.24
N ASP A 117 6.90 17.54 18.10
CA ASP A 117 5.72 16.75 17.72
C ASP A 117 4.89 17.39 16.58
N LYS A 118 4.95 18.72 16.40
CA LYS A 118 4.25 19.42 15.30
C LYS A 118 4.75 19.04 13.91
N ASN A 119 6.01 18.60 13.79
CA ASN A 119 6.59 18.15 12.52
C ASN A 119 6.11 16.75 12.08
N TYR A 120 5.33 16.08 12.93
CA TYR A 120 4.75 14.77 12.66
C TYR A 120 3.25 14.83 12.34
N ARG A 121 2.81 13.88 11.52
CA ARG A 121 1.39 13.66 11.24
C ARG A 121 0.74 12.85 12.35
N ASP A 122 -0.45 13.26 12.78
CA ASP A 122 -1.36 12.43 13.58
C ASP A 122 -1.65 11.10 12.84
N LEU A 123 -1.00 10.02 13.29
CA LEU A 123 -1.12 8.68 12.72
C LEU A 123 -2.45 8.00 13.08
N SER A 124 -3.22 8.51 14.05
CA SER A 124 -4.54 7.96 14.42
C SER A 124 -5.62 8.27 13.37
N LYS A 125 -5.38 9.27 12.51
CA LYS A 125 -6.28 9.69 11.43
C LYS A 125 -5.79 9.20 10.06
N PRO A 126 -6.69 8.88 9.12
CA PRO A 126 -6.37 8.79 7.70
C PRO A 126 -5.82 10.13 7.15
N VAL A 127 -4.87 10.05 6.21
CA VAL A 127 -4.18 11.23 5.64
C VAL A 127 -5.14 12.28 5.05
N CYS A 128 -6.22 11.82 4.40
CA CYS A 128 -7.25 12.64 3.79
C CYS A 128 -8.19 13.37 4.78
N ILE A 129 -8.09 13.11 6.10
CA ILE A 129 -8.86 13.82 7.14
C ILE A 129 -8.00 14.32 8.31
N ILE A 130 -6.71 14.62 8.08
CA ILE A 130 -5.85 15.26 9.09
C ILE A 130 -6.45 16.59 9.57
N LYS A 131 -6.97 17.40 8.65
CA LYS A 131 -7.53 18.74 8.94
C LYS A 131 -9.05 18.64 9.17
N ASP A 132 -9.57 19.26 10.22
CA ASP A 132 -10.98 19.11 10.63
C ASP A 132 -12.00 19.59 9.59
N ALA A 133 -11.61 20.54 8.73
CA ALA A 133 -12.43 20.95 7.58
C ALA A 133 -12.67 19.79 6.59
N ARG A 134 -11.67 18.93 6.36
CA ARG A 134 -11.78 17.73 5.52
C ARG A 134 -12.67 16.68 6.15
N CYS A 135 -12.55 16.47 7.46
CA CYS A 135 -13.40 15.55 8.21
C CYS A 135 -14.88 15.95 8.08
N ARG A 136 -15.21 17.24 8.22
CA ARG A 136 -16.57 17.77 7.99
C ARG A 136 -17.04 17.56 6.56
N TYR A 137 -16.25 17.94 5.55
CA TYR A 137 -16.61 17.75 4.13
C TYR A 137 -16.95 16.28 3.80
N PHE A 138 -16.10 15.33 4.21
CA PHE A 138 -16.34 13.91 3.93
C PHE A 138 -17.53 13.35 4.72
N LYS A 139 -17.78 13.84 5.94
CA LYS A 139 -18.97 13.47 6.72
C LYS A 139 -20.26 13.98 6.06
N GLU A 140 -20.30 15.24 5.64
CA GLU A 140 -21.44 15.83 4.92
C GLU A 140 -21.68 15.11 3.58
N LYS A 141 -20.63 14.78 2.83
CA LYS A 141 -20.70 13.98 1.58
C LYS A 141 -21.23 12.57 1.83
N TYR A 142 -20.82 11.94 2.92
CA TYR A 142 -21.32 10.64 3.35
C TYR A 142 -22.79 10.67 3.76
N GLU A 143 -23.22 11.68 4.51
CA GLU A 143 -24.59 11.85 5.00
C GLU A 143 -25.57 12.19 3.86
N ASN A 144 -25.15 13.02 2.90
CA ASN A 144 -25.96 13.42 1.74
C ASN A 144 -25.90 12.45 0.54
N ARG A 145 -25.26 11.29 0.68
CA ARG A 145 -25.14 10.31 -0.43
C ARG A 145 -26.51 9.73 -0.82
N SER A 146 -26.65 9.33 -2.08
CA SER A 146 -27.82 8.55 -2.52
C SER A 146 -27.88 7.21 -1.79
N LYS A 147 -29.06 6.85 -1.26
CA LYS A 147 -29.30 5.58 -0.56
C LYS A 147 -29.12 4.34 -1.45
N ASN A 148 -29.13 4.51 -2.77
CA ASN A 148 -28.91 3.44 -3.74
C ASN A 148 -27.42 3.13 -3.94
N ILE A 149 -26.51 3.90 -3.34
CA ILE A 149 -25.06 3.71 -3.42
C ILE A 149 -24.55 3.22 -2.05
N ALA A 150 -23.68 2.22 -2.07
CA ALA A 150 -23.04 1.70 -0.87
C ALA A 150 -22.32 2.82 -0.08
N PRO A 151 -22.34 2.78 1.26
CA PRO A 151 -21.63 3.77 2.08
C PRO A 151 -20.13 3.81 1.80
N TYR A 152 -19.60 4.98 1.43
CA TYR A 152 -18.17 5.24 1.34
C TYR A 152 -17.85 6.66 1.82
N PHE A 153 -16.75 6.83 2.57
CA PHE A 153 -16.14 8.14 2.78
C PHE A 153 -15.23 8.52 1.60
N TYR A 154 -14.64 7.52 0.97
CA TYR A 154 -13.60 7.64 -0.03
C TYR A 154 -13.94 6.74 -1.23
N GLN A 155 -14.04 7.29 -2.44
CA GLN A 155 -14.25 6.54 -3.68
C GLN A 155 -12.96 5.80 -4.12
N LYS A 156 -11.88 5.92 -3.34
CA LYS A 156 -10.53 6.11 -3.86
C LYS A 156 -9.48 5.45 -2.93
N TYR A 157 -8.81 4.38 -3.37
CA TYR A 157 -8.08 3.38 -2.54
C TYR A 157 -6.63 3.71 -2.21
N CYS A 158 -6.20 3.48 -0.97
CA CYS A 158 -4.83 3.71 -0.47
C CYS A 158 -3.70 2.83 -1.06
N SER A 159 -3.89 2.17 -2.21
CA SER A 159 -2.81 1.73 -3.12
C SER A 159 -3.39 1.50 -4.52
N ASN A 160 -2.61 1.75 -5.58
CA ASN A 160 -3.01 1.54 -6.98
C ASN A 160 -1.84 1.76 -8.00
N PRO A 161 -2.05 1.50 -9.31
CA PRO A 161 -1.08 1.77 -10.37
C PRO A 161 -0.64 3.23 -10.60
N ASP A 162 -1.56 4.18 -10.73
CA ASP A 162 -1.29 5.53 -11.24
C ASP A 162 -0.41 6.36 -10.28
N TYR A 163 -0.49 6.10 -8.96
CA TYR A 163 0.35 6.82 -8.00
C TYR A 163 1.65 6.11 -7.69
N VAL A 164 1.70 4.78 -7.79
CA VAL A 164 2.97 4.05 -7.80
C VAL A 164 3.81 4.54 -8.99
N THR A 165 3.18 4.69 -10.16
CA THR A 165 3.84 5.24 -11.35
C THR A 165 4.11 6.74 -11.29
N ASP A 166 3.28 7.55 -10.62
CA ASP A 166 3.56 8.98 -10.36
C ASP A 166 4.77 9.18 -9.43
N TYR A 167 4.81 8.52 -8.26
CA TYR A 167 5.96 8.57 -7.34
C TYR A 167 7.25 8.07 -7.99
N LEU A 168 7.16 7.02 -8.81
CA LEU A 168 8.32 6.34 -9.40
C LEU A 168 8.60 6.74 -10.85
N ILE A 169 7.95 7.78 -11.39
CA ILE A 169 7.99 8.14 -12.83
C ILE A 169 9.41 8.34 -13.40
N ARG A 170 10.37 8.69 -12.53
CA ARG A 170 11.78 8.92 -12.87
C ARG A 170 12.63 7.64 -12.90
N LEU A 171 12.02 6.48 -12.64
CA LEU A 171 12.64 5.16 -12.64
C LEU A 171 11.94 4.28 -13.68
N GLU A 172 12.69 3.66 -14.57
CA GLU A 172 12.13 2.65 -15.47
C GLU A 172 11.87 1.33 -14.70
N PRO A 173 10.81 0.58 -15.01
CA PRO A 173 9.86 0.77 -16.13
C PRO A 173 8.66 1.68 -15.83
N PHE A 174 8.61 2.35 -14.66
CA PHE A 174 7.40 3.05 -14.20
C PHE A 174 7.04 4.27 -15.06
N GLY A 175 8.03 4.97 -15.61
CA GLY A 175 7.81 6.02 -16.61
C GLY A 175 7.08 5.49 -17.85
N LEU A 176 7.57 4.38 -18.43
CA LEU A 176 6.90 3.72 -19.57
C LEU A 176 5.50 3.20 -19.22
N ILE A 177 5.30 2.66 -18.02
CA ILE A 177 3.98 2.18 -17.56
C ILE A 177 3.00 3.35 -17.41
N ARG A 178 3.42 4.50 -16.87
CA ARG A 178 2.58 5.71 -16.74
C ARG A 178 1.97 6.13 -18.09
N VAL A 179 2.79 6.13 -19.15
CA VAL A 179 2.37 6.46 -20.52
C VAL A 179 1.30 5.50 -21.04
N HIS A 180 1.47 4.20 -20.77
CA HIS A 180 0.50 3.18 -21.20
C HIS A 180 -0.83 3.28 -20.42
N LEU A 181 -0.78 3.64 -19.14
CA LEU A 181 -1.99 3.83 -18.30
C LEU A 181 -2.78 5.07 -18.73
N ASP A 182 -2.12 6.22 -18.90
CA ASP A 182 -2.80 7.49 -19.19
C ASP A 182 -3.42 7.55 -20.60
N SER A 183 -2.96 6.72 -21.55
CA SER A 183 -3.34 6.79 -22.97
C SER A 183 -3.05 8.15 -23.64
N VAL A 184 -2.21 8.98 -23.02
CA VAL A 184 -2.05 10.42 -23.33
C VAL A 184 -0.58 10.77 -23.56
N ASN A 185 -0.35 11.69 -24.51
CA ASN A 185 0.97 12.27 -24.79
C ASN A 185 1.57 12.96 -23.55
N PHE A 186 2.90 12.97 -23.44
CA PHE A 186 3.70 13.74 -22.47
C PHE A 186 3.57 15.28 -22.62
N SER A 187 2.41 15.83 -23.00
CA SER A 187 2.23 17.27 -23.23
C SER A 187 1.88 18.07 -21.97
N ASP A 188 1.37 17.42 -20.90
CA ASP A 188 1.02 18.10 -19.65
C ASP A 188 1.84 17.60 -18.45
N PHE A 189 3.04 18.16 -18.32
CA PHE A 189 3.92 17.91 -17.17
C PHE A 189 3.44 18.55 -15.86
N SER A 190 2.36 19.34 -15.84
CA SER A 190 1.88 20.00 -14.62
C SER A 190 1.24 19.03 -13.62
N LEU A 191 0.91 17.82 -14.06
CA LEU A 191 0.30 16.74 -13.27
C LEU A 191 1.30 15.71 -12.74
N VAL A 192 2.58 15.85 -13.07
CA VAL A 192 3.67 14.91 -12.69
C VAL A 192 4.25 15.29 -11.32
N PHE A 193 4.55 14.29 -10.48
CA PHE A 193 5.25 14.48 -9.22
C PHE A 193 6.57 15.27 -9.36
N ASP A 194 6.56 16.52 -8.87
CA ASP A 194 7.68 17.47 -8.91
C ASP A 194 8.23 17.84 -7.52
N SER A 195 7.37 17.89 -6.51
CA SER A 195 7.70 18.39 -5.16
C SER A 195 6.97 17.62 -4.06
N ILE A 196 7.69 17.28 -2.99
CA ILE A 196 7.13 16.62 -1.79
C ILE A 196 6.16 17.56 -1.07
N SER A 197 6.49 18.85 -0.92
CA SER A 197 5.58 19.82 -0.27
C SER A 197 4.29 19.97 -1.06
N ARG A 198 4.38 20.17 -2.39
CA ARG A 198 3.19 20.28 -3.25
C ARG A 198 2.32 19.02 -3.18
N MET A 199 2.94 17.84 -3.14
CA MET A 199 2.23 16.56 -2.97
C MET A 199 1.52 16.48 -1.61
N TRP A 200 2.22 16.82 -0.52
CA TRP A 200 1.64 16.87 0.82
C TRP A 200 0.45 17.83 0.90
N ASP A 201 0.59 19.05 0.37
CA ASP A 201 -0.48 20.04 0.33
C ASP A 201 -1.67 19.57 -0.49
N ASN A 202 -1.44 18.97 -1.66
CA ASN A 202 -2.51 18.39 -2.47
C ASN A 202 -3.32 17.35 -1.67
N ILE A 203 -2.67 16.46 -0.93
CA ILE A 203 -3.33 15.42 -0.11
C ILE A 203 -4.02 16.02 1.13
N ALA A 204 -3.37 16.97 1.80
CA ALA A 204 -3.82 17.51 3.09
C ALA A 204 -4.82 18.67 2.96
N LEU A 205 -4.87 19.38 1.83
CA LEU A 205 -5.71 20.56 1.59
C LEU A 205 -6.73 20.39 0.45
N HIS A 206 -6.46 19.59 -0.58
CA HIS A 206 -7.19 19.69 -1.87
C HIS A 206 -7.87 18.39 -2.35
N GLY A 207 -8.85 18.53 -3.27
CA GLY A 207 -9.45 17.45 -4.07
C GLY A 207 -10.23 16.32 -3.35
N ASP A 208 -10.66 15.33 -4.12
CA ASP A 208 -10.86 13.95 -3.63
C ASP A 208 -9.54 13.16 -3.80
N ASP A 209 -8.40 13.84 -3.62
CA ASP A 209 -7.10 13.28 -3.95
C ASP A 209 -6.49 12.56 -2.75
N ASN A 210 -6.85 11.29 -2.61
CA ASN A 210 -6.55 10.55 -1.39
C ASN A 210 -5.07 10.13 -1.26
N ARG A 211 -4.17 10.51 -2.21
CA ARG A 211 -2.89 9.83 -2.55
C ARG A 211 -2.47 8.77 -1.55
N VAL A 212 -3.12 7.60 -1.60
CA VAL A 212 -3.74 6.86 -2.76
C VAL A 212 -5.30 6.72 -2.68
N HIS A 213 -6.18 6.68 -3.72
CA HIS A 213 -6.11 6.74 -5.21
C HIS A 213 -7.44 7.06 -5.96
N ARG A 214 -7.46 7.90 -7.02
CA ARG A 214 -8.57 8.03 -8.00
C ARG A 214 -9.08 6.75 -8.72
N ASN A 215 -10.20 6.16 -8.27
CA ASN A 215 -11.09 5.41 -9.19
C ASN A 215 -12.22 6.30 -9.75
N VAL A 216 -12.36 6.27 -11.07
CA VAL A 216 -13.55 6.66 -11.83
C VAL A 216 -14.40 5.38 -12.02
N LEU A 217 -15.71 5.53 -12.22
CA LEU A 217 -16.58 4.51 -12.82
C LEU A 217 -16.69 4.80 -14.32
#